data_AF-A0A7W6ZVN3-F1
#
_entry.id   AF-A0A7W6ZVN3-F1
#
_cell.length_a   1.000
_cell.length_b   1.000
_cell.length_c   1.000
_cell.angle_alpha   90.00
_cell.angle_beta   90.00
_cell.angle_gamma   90.00
#
_symmetry.space_group_name_H-M   'P 1'
#
loop_
_entity.id
_entity.type
_entity.pdbx_description
1 polymer ?
#
loop_
_entity_poly.entity_id
_entity_poly.type
_entity_poly.pdbx_seq_one_letter_code
_entity_poly.pdbx_strand_id
1 'polypeptide(L)' 'MRACLGDDVHTATWRDIPFDPVETNYQRFVQAVRAGKTQEPSYRRAANIQKVLDKAIASDLSHRDEQVAYHLAR' A
#
# COMPACT_ATOMS: atom_id res chain seq x y z
N MET A 1 -14.23 1.56 -11.70
CA MET A 1 -12.77 1.62 -11.84
C MET A 1 -12.47 1.74 -13.32
N ARG A 2 -11.42 2.46 -13.73
CA ARG A 2 -10.97 2.46 -15.12
C ARG A 2 -9.56 1.88 -15.19
N ALA A 3 -9.26 1.12 -16.23
CA ALA A 3 -7.90 0.69 -16.50
C ALA A 3 -7.55 0.82 -17.98
N CYS A 4 -6.24 0.88 -18.21
CA CYS A 4 -5.60 0.91 -19.52
C CYS A 4 -4.70 -0.32 -19.58
N LEU A 5 -5.11 -1.34 -20.34
CA LEU A 5 -4.53 -2.69 -20.30
C LEU A 5 -4.36 -3.24 -21.72
N GLY A 6 -3.41 -4.15 -21.92
CA GLY A 6 -3.18 -4.77 -23.23
C GLY A 6 -2.86 -3.72 -24.31
N ASP A 7 -3.43 -3.86 -25.51
CA ASP A 7 -3.18 -2.94 -26.63
C ASP A 7 -3.60 -1.49 -26.36
N ASP A 8 -4.52 -1.28 -25.42
CA ASP A 8 -4.97 0.07 -25.05
C ASP A 8 -3.83 0.92 -24.43
N VAL A 9 -2.76 0.29 -23.91
CA VAL A 9 -1.58 1.01 -23.39
C VAL A 9 -0.86 1.82 -24.46
N HIS A 10 -0.92 1.39 -25.72
CA HIS A 10 -0.26 2.07 -26.83
C HIS A 10 -1.02 3.33 -27.28
N THR A 11 -2.31 3.41 -26.99
CA THR A 11 -3.17 4.55 -27.38
C THR A 11 -3.65 5.36 -26.19
N ALA A 12 -3.22 5.02 -24.96
CA ALA A 12 -3.69 5.59 -23.71
C ALA A 12 -5.23 5.54 -23.56
N THR A 13 -5.86 4.47 -24.07
CA THR A 13 -7.31 4.31 -24.03
C THR A 13 -7.75 3.74 -22.69
N TRP A 14 -8.61 4.46 -21.96
CA TRP A 14 -9.10 4.04 -20.64
C TRP A 14 -10.52 3.53 -20.73
N ARG A 15 -10.76 2.30 -20.26
CA ARG A 15 -12.08 1.68 -20.25
C ARG A 15 -12.59 1.46 -18.85
N ASP A 16 -13.91 1.57 -18.69
CA ASP A 16 -14.57 1.19 -17.44
C ASP A 16 -14.48 -0.33 -17.24
N ILE A 17 -14.11 -0.72 -16.03
CA ILE A 17 -14.04 -2.12 -15.60
C ILE A 17 -15.06 -2.31 -14.47
N PRO A 18 -16.01 -3.25 -14.64
CA PRO A 18 -16.91 -3.63 -13.56
C PRO A 18 -16.10 -4.31 -12.46
N PHE A 19 -16.40 -3.97 -11.22
CA PHE A 19 -15.78 -4.58 -10.05
C PHE A 19 -16.83 -4.72 -8.95
N ASP A 20 -16.74 -5.82 -8.21
CA ASP A 20 -17.59 -6.01 -7.05
C ASP A 20 -17.13 -5.12 -5.90
N PRO A 21 -18.05 -4.61 -5.05
CA PRO A 21 -17.68 -3.89 -3.86
C PRO A 21 -16.79 -4.77 -2.96
N VAL A 22 -15.61 -4.24 -2.64
CA VAL A 22 -14.71 -4.84 -1.65
C VAL A 22 -14.88 -4.16 -0.30
N GLU A 23 -14.56 -4.86 0.79
CA GLU A 23 -14.56 -4.23 2.11
C GLU A 23 -13.60 -3.04 2.14
N THR A 24 -14.10 -1.91 2.64
CA THR A 24 -13.29 -0.74 2.91
C THR A 24 -12.28 -1.01 4.03
N ASN A 25 -11.18 -0.26 4.05
CA ASN A 25 -10.19 -0.36 5.11
C ASN A 25 -10.80 -0.13 6.51
N TYR A 26 -11.80 0.77 6.63
CA TYR A 26 -12.51 0.99 7.89
C TYR A 26 -13.30 -0.25 8.34
N GLN A 27 -14.02 -0.91 7.42
CA GLN A 27 -14.76 -2.14 7.74
C GLN A 27 -13.81 -3.24 8.19
N ARG A 28 -12.69 -3.44 7.48
CA ARG A 28 -11.67 -4.43 7.83
C ARG A 28 -11.03 -4.16 9.20
N PHE A 29 -10.80 -2.89 9.53
CA PHE A 29 -10.31 -2.49 10.85
C PHE A 29 -11.32 -2.82 11.96
N VAL A 30 -12.58 -2.43 11.79
CA VAL A 30 -13.65 -2.73 12.76
C VAL A 30 -13.81 -4.24 12.96
N GLN A 31 -13.73 -5.03 11.88
CA GLN A 31 -13.74 -6.50 11.93
C GLN A 31 -12.59 -7.04 12.79
N ALA A 32 -11.35 -6.58 12.55
CA ALA A 32 -10.17 -7.02 13.30
C ALA A 32 -10.29 -6.72 14.80
N VAL A 33 -10.79 -5.53 15.15
CA VAL A 33 -11.03 -5.13 16.55
C VAL A 33 -12.10 -6.02 17.19
N ARG A 34 -13.25 -6.21 16.53
CA ARG A 34 -14.35 -7.04 17.05
C ARG A 34 -13.94 -8.51 17.23
N ALA A 35 -13.16 -9.04 16.29
CA ALA A 35 -12.69 -10.42 16.34
C ALA A 35 -11.55 -10.63 17.36
N GLY A 36 -10.94 -9.55 17.87
CA GLY A 36 -9.74 -9.63 18.71
C GLY A 36 -8.55 -10.30 18.01
N LYS A 37 -8.53 -10.28 16.68
CA LYS A 37 -7.54 -10.99 15.85
C LYS A 37 -6.89 -10.01 14.87
N THR A 38 -5.57 -9.99 14.85
CA THR A 38 -4.81 -9.25 13.84
C THR A 38 -5.13 -9.79 12.45
N GLN A 39 -5.49 -8.89 11.54
CA GLN A 39 -5.68 -9.18 10.13
C GLN A 39 -4.51 -8.60 9.32
N GLU A 40 -4.27 -9.14 8.13
CA GLU A 40 -3.25 -8.61 7.22
C GLU A 40 -3.86 -7.69 6.15
N PRO A 41 -3.20 -6.56 5.79
CA PRO A 41 -1.92 -6.09 6.30
C PRO A 41 -2.00 -5.59 7.75
N SER A 42 -1.05 -6.01 8.59
CA SER A 42 -1.04 -5.67 10.02
C SER A 42 -0.42 -4.30 10.31
N TYR A 43 -0.67 -3.79 11.52
CA TYR A 43 -0.02 -2.59 12.04
C TYR A 43 1.52 -2.68 12.04
N ARG A 44 2.06 -3.88 12.30
CA ARG A 44 3.51 -4.11 12.22
C ARG A 44 4.02 -3.85 10.81
N ARG A 45 3.30 -4.34 9.79
CA ARG A 45 3.63 -4.06 8.38
C ARG A 45 3.54 -2.57 8.07
N ALA A 46 2.49 -1.89 8.54
CA ALA A 46 2.34 -0.44 8.36
C ALA A 46 3.51 0.34 9.00
N ALA A 47 3.90 0.00 10.23
CA ALA A 47 5.04 0.63 10.91
C ALA A 47 6.38 0.39 10.18
N ASN A 48 6.55 -0.77 9.57
CA ASN A 48 7.74 -1.03 8.74
C ASN A 48 7.72 -0.21 7.44
N ILE A 49 6.56 -0.02 6.82
CA ILE A 49 6.42 0.87 5.66
C ILE A 49 6.73 2.31 6.05
N GLN A 50 6.27 2.77 7.23
CA GLN A 50 6.55 4.13 7.69
C GLN A 50 8.05 4.43 7.76
N LYS A 51 8.88 3.48 8.22
CA LYS A 51 10.34 3.65 8.24
C LYS A 51 10.94 3.86 6.85
N VAL A 52 10.37 3.22 5.83
CA VAL A 52 10.80 3.41 4.42
C VAL A 52 10.41 4.80 3.94
N LEU A 53 9.19 5.25 4.25
CA LEU A 53 8.72 6.59 3.90
C LEU A 53 9.58 7.68 4.56
N ASP A 54 9.91 7.52 5.83
CA ASP A 54 10.77 8.46 6.57
C ASP A 54 12.15 8.59 5.90
N LYS A 55 12.72 7.47 5.43
CA LYS A 55 13.99 7.43 4.70
C LYS A 55 13.91 8.04 3.31
N ALA A 56 12.81 7.80 2.59
CA ALA A 56 12.58 8.42 1.28
C ALA A 56 12.49 9.95 1.40
N ILE A 57 11.78 10.46 2.42
CA ILE A 57 11.69 11.90 2.70
C ILE A 57 13.06 12.49 3.05
N ALA A 58 13.83 11.81 3.90
CA ALA A 58 15.18 12.26 4.25
C ALA A 58 16.14 12.27 3.03
N SER A 59 16.00 11.30 2.13
CA SER A 59 16.79 11.23 0.89
C SER A 59 16.47 12.40 -0.03
N ASP A 60 15.18 12.69 -0.24
CA ASP A 60 14.72 13.82 -1.06
C ASP A 60 15.26 15.16 -0.52
N LEU A 61 15.11 15.41 0.78
CA LEU A 61 15.56 16.63 1.44
C LEU A 61 17.08 16.83 1.41
N SER A 62 17.84 15.74 1.48
CA SER A 62 19.31 15.80 1.56
C SER A 62 20.02 15.59 0.23
N HIS A 63 19.29 15.22 -0.83
CA HIS A 63 19.81 14.79 -2.12
C HIS A 63 20.92 13.73 -2.01
N ARG A 64 20.77 12.82 -1.03
CA ARG A 64 21.68 11.70 -0.79
C ARG A 64 20.89 10.42 -0.54
N ASP A 65 21.56 9.30 -0.75
CA ASP A 65 20.95 7.99 -0.48
C ASP A 65 20.80 7.75 1.03
N GLU A 66 19.63 7.25 1.42
CA GLU A 66 19.30 6.90 2.80
C GLU A 66 19.10 5.38 2.91
N GLN A 67 19.92 4.72 3.73
CA GLN A 67 19.82 3.27 3.90
C GLN A 67 18.63 2.90 4.77
N VAL A 68 17.76 2.04 4.26
CA VAL A 68 16.71 1.39 5.04
C VAL A 68 17.30 0.12 5.66
N ALA A 69 17.40 0.07 6.99
CA ALA A 69 17.80 -1.14 7.69
C ALA A 69 16.73 -2.23 7.51
N TYR A 70 17.07 -3.31 6.79
CA TYR A 70 16.18 -4.45 6.60
C TYR A 70 16.26 -5.37 7.82
N HIS A 71 15.68 -4.96 8.94
CA HIS A 71 15.43 -5.91 10.02
C HIS A 71 14.22 -6.76 9.63
N LEU A 72 14.51 -7.97 9.15
CA LEU A 72 13.56 -9.08 9.06
C LEU A 72 12.88 -9.19 10.42
N ALA A 73 11.66 -8.67 10.51
CA ALA A 73 10.77 -8.97 11.61
C ALA A 73 10.58 -10.50 11.60
N ARG A 74 11.25 -11.19 12.52
CA ARG A 74 10.81 -12.52 12.96
C ARG A 74 9.53 -12.35 13.76
#